data_AF-A0A5C6PJZ9-F1
#
_entry.id   AF-A0A5C6PJZ9-F1
#
_cell.length_a   1.000
_cell.length_b   1.000
_cell.length_c   1.000
_cell.angle_alpha   90.00
_cell.angle_beta   90.00
_cell.angle_gamma   90.00
#
_symmetry.space_group_name_H-M   'P 1'
#
loop_
_entity.id
_entity.type
_entity.pdbx_description
1 polymer ?
#
loop_
_entity_poly.entity_id
_entity_poly.type
_entity_poly.pdbx_seq_one_letter_code
_entity_poly.pdbx_strand_id
1 'polypeptide(L)'
;MKDAAANNSTASISQARKAVEQLKMEACMDRIKVPPPHLTCSTSHTSHLTCSTSHSPHLTGVTGVSKAAADLMAFCDAHVREDPLIVPVPASENPFREKKFFCSIL
;
A
#
# COMPACT_ATOMS: atom_id res chain seq x y z
N MET A 1 19.03 29.99 -43.30
CA MET A 1 18.33 28.96 -42.50
C MET A 1 18.82 29.03 -41.05
N LYS A 2 18.34 29.97 -40.22
CA LYS A 2 18.61 29.94 -38.78
C LYS A 2 17.71 30.90 -37.99
N ASP A 3 16.45 30.53 -37.78
CA ASP A 3 15.60 31.17 -36.76
C ASP A 3 14.56 30.16 -36.24
N ALA A 4 15.02 29.19 -35.45
CA ALA A 4 14.15 28.21 -34.78
C ALA A 4 14.56 27.97 -33.31
N ALA A 5 15.34 28.87 -32.71
CA ALA A 5 15.85 28.72 -31.33
C ALA A 5 15.14 29.63 -30.30
N ALA A 6 14.38 30.62 -30.74
CA ALA A 6 13.80 31.65 -29.86
C ALA A 6 12.44 31.28 -29.23
N ASN A 7 11.76 30.24 -29.72
CA ASN A 7 10.44 29.81 -29.23
C ASN A 7 10.50 28.73 -28.13
N ASN A 8 11.66 28.07 -27.95
CA ASN A 8 11.82 26.98 -26.98
C ASN A 8 12.09 27.52 -25.56
N SER A 9 12.82 28.63 -25.44
CA SER A 9 13.19 29.22 -24.15
C SER A 9 11.97 29.75 -23.39
N THR A 10 11.02 30.39 -24.08
CA THR A 10 9.78 30.90 -23.46
C THR A 10 8.83 29.77 -23.04
N ALA A 11 8.74 28.71 -23.85
CA ALA A 11 8.00 27.50 -23.50
C ALA A 11 8.59 26.80 -22.27
N SER A 12 9.92 26.64 -22.22
CA SER A 12 10.65 26.08 -21.09
C SER A 12 10.45 26.90 -19.81
N ILE A 13 10.48 28.25 -19.91
CA ILE A 13 10.19 29.14 -18.78
C ILE A 13 8.75 28.97 -18.29
N SER A 14 7.77 28.85 -19.19
CA SER A 14 6.37 28.66 -18.81
C SER A 14 6.13 27.32 -18.11
N GLN A 15 6.82 26.26 -18.55
CA GLN A 15 6.77 24.95 -17.93
C GLN A 15 7.42 24.96 -16.54
N ALA A 16 8.58 25.59 -16.41
CA ALA A 16 9.26 25.73 -15.12
C ALA A 16 8.39 26.48 -14.10
N ARG A 17 7.71 27.56 -14.52
CA ARG A 17 6.77 28.29 -13.65
C ARG A 17 5.60 27.42 -13.22
N LYS A 18 4.98 26.67 -14.15
CA LYS A 18 3.90 25.72 -13.80
C LYS A 18 4.37 24.64 -12.82
N ALA A 19 5.58 24.12 -13.01
CA ALA A 19 6.16 23.13 -12.12
C ALA A 19 6.40 23.69 -10.71
N VAL A 20 6.87 24.94 -10.59
CA VAL A 20 7.03 25.60 -9.28
C VAL A 20 5.71 25.80 -8.57
N GLU A 21 4.66 26.24 -9.28
CA GLU A 21 3.33 26.38 -8.69
C GLU A 21 2.77 25.02 -8.23
N GLN A 22 2.95 23.95 -9.00
CA GLN A 22 2.58 22.60 -8.57
C GLN A 22 3.35 22.17 -7.32
N LEU A 23 4.67 22.34 -7.31
CA LEU A 23 5.51 21.96 -6.17
C LEU A 23 5.15 22.75 -4.92
N LYS A 24 4.72 24.01 -5.06
CA LYS A 24 4.25 24.82 -3.94
C LYS A 24 2.97 24.26 -3.32
N MET A 25 2.05 23.75 -4.15
CA MET A 25 0.84 23.04 -3.69
C MET A 25 1.17 21.69 -3.05
N GLU A 26 2.17 20.97 -3.56
CA GLU A 26 2.59 19.68 -2.98
C GLU A 26 3.36 19.87 -1.66
N ALA A 27 4.20 20.89 -1.58
CA ALA A 27 4.97 21.21 -0.38
C ALA A 27 4.10 21.69 0.79
N CYS A 28 2.88 22.18 0.52
CA CYS A 28 1.92 22.55 1.56
C CYS A 28 1.02 21.40 2.02
N MET A 29 1.25 20.17 1.55
CA MET A 29 0.55 19.00 2.08
C MET A 29 1.07 18.65 3.47
N ASP A 30 0.14 18.46 4.41
CA ASP A 30 0.46 18.02 5.76
C ASP A 30 1.09 16.62 5.74
N ARG A 31 2.38 16.58 6.06
CA ARG A 31 3.11 15.32 6.16
C ARG A 31 2.79 14.65 7.47
N ILE A 32 2.35 13.41 7.36
CA ILE A 32 2.23 12.52 8.50
C ILE A 32 3.64 12.26 9.09
N LYS A 33 3.83 12.51 10.38
CA LYS A 33 5.11 12.31 11.08
C LYS A 33 5.47 10.82 11.09
N VAL A 34 6.67 10.48 10.64
CA VAL A 34 7.27 9.14 10.81
C VAL A 34 8.24 9.21 11.98
N PRO A 35 7.84 8.81 13.20
CA PRO A 35 8.79 8.55 14.26
C PRO A 35 9.87 7.57 13.79
N PRO A 36 11.12 7.77 14.26
CA PRO A 36 12.18 6.83 13.99
C PRO A 36 11.75 5.45 14.48
N PRO A 37 12.10 4.36 13.79
CA PRO A 37 11.91 3.03 14.34
C PRO A 37 12.72 2.99 15.64
N HIS A 38 12.02 2.96 16.77
CA HIS A 38 12.60 2.42 17.98
C HIS A 38 12.81 0.94 17.69
N LEU A 39 13.96 0.59 17.10
CA LEU A 39 14.51 -0.74 17.24
C LEU A 39 14.82 -0.90 18.73
N THR A 40 13.84 -1.32 19.52
CA THR A 40 14.16 -2.04 20.75
C THR A 40 14.63 -3.41 20.30
N CYS A 41 15.89 -3.47 19.88
CA CYS A 41 16.65 -4.69 19.94
C CYS A 41 16.71 -5.05 21.44
N SER A 42 15.80 -5.94 21.86
CA SER A 42 16.02 -6.69 23.08
C SER A 42 17.20 -7.61 22.81
N THR A 43 18.43 -7.13 23.07
CA THR A 43 19.57 -8.03 23.24
C THR A 43 19.39 -8.78 24.54
N SER A 44 18.48 -9.75 24.55
CA SER A 44 18.47 -10.82 25.53
C SER A 44 19.35 -11.93 24.96
N HIS A 45 20.63 -11.93 25.37
CA HIS A 45 21.45 -13.13 25.30
C HIS A 45 20.73 -14.22 26.07
N THR A 46 20.05 -15.13 25.38
CA THR A 46 19.96 -16.58 25.66
C THR A 46 19.01 -17.22 24.66
N SER A 47 19.49 -18.29 24.05
CA SER A 47 18.86 -19.11 23.03
C SER A 47 17.46 -19.61 23.41
N HIS A 48 16.40 -18.98 22.89
CA HIS A 48 15.19 -19.68 22.44
C HIS A 48 14.34 -18.71 21.61
N LEU A 49 14.27 -18.91 20.29
CA LEU A 49 13.34 -18.19 19.43
C LEU A 49 11.95 -18.80 19.62
N THR A 50 11.18 -18.24 20.56
CA THR A 50 9.72 -18.35 20.52
C THR A 50 9.18 -16.94 20.47
N CYS A 51 8.82 -16.50 19.25
CA CYS A 51 7.97 -15.35 19.05
C CYS A 51 6.58 -15.71 19.58
N SER A 52 6.35 -15.48 20.86
CA SER A 52 5.02 -15.46 21.42
C SER A 52 4.35 -14.18 20.94
N THR A 53 3.50 -14.28 19.93
CA THR A 53 2.49 -13.28 19.61
C THR A 53 1.53 -13.18 20.79
N SER A 54 1.95 -12.51 21.86
CA SER A 54 1.04 -12.11 22.93
C SER A 54 0.28 -10.90 22.43
N HIS A 55 -0.98 -11.12 22.04
CA HIS A 55 -1.99 -10.08 22.01
C HIS A 55 -1.88 -9.25 23.30
N SER A 56 -1.42 -8.00 23.16
CA SER A 56 -1.50 -6.99 24.21
C SER A 56 -1.77 -5.64 23.53
N PRO A 57 -2.97 -5.06 23.72
CA PRO A 57 -3.43 -3.91 22.94
C PRO A 57 -3.00 -2.61 23.62
N HIS A 58 -1.71 -2.41 23.90
CA HIS A 58 -1.29 -1.15 24.54
C HIS A 58 0.20 -0.81 24.46
N LEU A 59 0.77 -0.66 23.26
CA LEU A 59 2.10 -0.06 23.11
C LEU A 59 2.11 0.88 21.88
N THR A 60 1.87 2.17 22.12
CA THR A 60 2.88 3.25 22.21
C THR A 60 3.38 3.74 20.85
N GLY A 61 2.93 4.96 20.49
CA GLY A 61 3.61 5.83 19.53
C GLY A 61 3.57 5.37 18.08
N VAL A 62 2.37 5.21 17.51
CA VAL A 62 2.21 4.86 16.09
C VAL A 62 2.77 6.01 15.25
N THR A 63 3.89 5.74 14.59
CA THR A 63 4.37 6.58 13.51
C THR A 63 3.31 6.61 12.44
N GLY A 64 3.04 7.73 11.77
CA GLY A 64 1.90 7.71 10.88
C GLY A 64 2.15 6.99 9.55
N VAL A 65 3.40 6.60 9.24
CA VAL A 65 3.69 5.51 8.30
C VAL A 65 3.26 4.16 8.87
N SER A 66 3.51 3.90 10.15
CA SER A 66 3.01 2.71 10.85
C SER A 66 1.48 2.73 11.00
N LYS A 67 0.82 3.90 11.06
CA LYS A 67 -0.64 4.03 11.07
C LYS A 67 -1.24 3.66 9.73
N ALA A 68 -0.70 4.20 8.63
CA ALA A 68 -1.13 3.81 7.29
C ALA A 68 -0.94 2.31 7.05
N ALA A 69 0.20 1.75 7.49
CA ALA A 69 0.43 0.30 7.43
C ALA A 69 -0.57 -0.50 8.28
N ALA A 70 -0.83 -0.08 9.52
CA ALA A 70 -1.81 -0.73 10.39
C ALA A 70 -3.23 -0.68 9.81
N ASP A 71 -3.61 0.43 9.18
CA ASP A 71 -4.92 0.58 8.54
C ASP A 71 -5.05 -0.33 7.31
N LEU A 72 -3.98 -0.44 6.50
CA LEU A 72 -3.94 -1.38 5.40
C LEU A 72 -4.05 -2.83 5.89
N MET A 73 -3.32 -3.19 6.95
CA MET A 73 -3.40 -4.55 7.52
C MET A 73 -4.80 -4.83 8.08
N ALA A 74 -5.38 -3.90 8.85
CA ALA A 74 -6.73 -4.05 9.37
C ALA A 74 -7.78 -4.18 8.26
N PHE A 75 -7.61 -3.42 7.16
CA PHE A 75 -8.47 -3.54 5.99
C PHE A 75 -8.34 -4.90 5.32
N CYS A 76 -7.10 -5.38 5.11
CA CYS A 76 -6.84 -6.70 4.56
C CYS A 76 -7.45 -7.80 5.45
N ASP A 77 -7.22 -7.78 6.76
CA ASP A 77 -7.74 -8.78 7.70
C ASP A 77 -9.27 -8.81 7.73
N ALA A 78 -9.92 -7.64 7.59
CA ALA A 78 -11.37 -7.55 7.54
C ALA A 78 -11.98 -8.17 6.26
N HIS A 79 -11.28 -8.08 5.12
CA HIS A 79 -11.81 -8.49 3.81
C HIS A 79 -11.16 -9.77 3.25
N VAL A 80 -10.13 -10.32 3.89
CA VAL A 80 -9.40 -11.51 3.41
C VAL A 80 -10.31 -12.72 3.17
N ARG A 81 -11.41 -12.82 3.93
CA ARG A 81 -12.39 -13.91 3.81
C ARG A 81 -13.31 -13.78 2.60
N GLU A 82 -13.45 -12.58 2.07
CA GLU A 82 -14.31 -12.27 0.94
C GLU A 82 -13.55 -12.34 -0.39
N ASP A 83 -12.21 -12.38 -0.34
CA ASP A 83 -11.36 -12.52 -1.52
C ASP A 83 -11.31 -13.98 -2.01
N PRO A 84 -11.94 -14.32 -3.15
CA PRO A 84 -11.98 -15.68 -3.69
C PRO A 84 -10.61 -16.23 -4.10
N LEU A 85 -9.60 -15.36 -4.23
CA LEU A 85 -8.23 -15.73 -4.60
C LEU A 85 -7.40 -16.12 -3.36
N ILE A 86 -7.72 -15.55 -2.20
CA ILE A 86 -7.05 -15.87 -0.94
C ILE A 86 -7.78 -16.99 -0.21
N VAL A 87 -9.12 -16.94 -0.18
CA VAL A 87 -9.98 -18.02 0.33
C VAL A 87 -10.68 -18.67 -0.87
N PRO A 88 -10.25 -19.87 -1.31
CA PRO A 88 -10.81 -20.51 -2.49
C PRO A 88 -12.31 -20.76 -2.34
N VAL A 89 -13.10 -20.29 -3.31
CA VAL A 89 -14.53 -20.54 -3.38
C VAL A 89 -14.84 -21.94 -3.92
N PRO A 90 -15.95 -22.57 -3.51
CA PRO A 90 -16.40 -23.83 -4.09
C PRO A 90 -16.55 -23.74 -5.60
N ALA A 91 -16.29 -24.86 -6.26
CA ALA A 91 -16.40 -24.98 -7.71
C ALA A 91 -17.76 -24.57 -8.29
N SER A 92 -18.85 -24.70 -7.53
CA SER A 92 -20.20 -24.26 -7.93
C SER A 92 -20.42 -22.76 -7.89
N GLU A 93 -19.68 -22.05 -7.03
CA GLU A 93 -19.75 -20.60 -6.86
C GLU A 93 -18.77 -19.88 -7.77
N ASN A 94 -17.75 -20.59 -8.27
CA ASN A 94 -16.81 -20.05 -9.25
C ASN A 94 -17.48 -19.85 -10.62
N PRO A 95 -17.69 -18.60 -11.08
CA PRO A 95 -18.35 -18.31 -12.36
C PRO A 95 -17.49 -18.72 -13.58
N PHE A 96 -16.19 -18.94 -13.39
CA PHE A 96 -15.27 -19.41 -14.43
C PHE A 96 -15.24 -20.94 -14.54
N ARG A 97 -16.05 -21.67 -13.77
CA ARG A 97 -16.12 -23.13 -13.88
C ARG A 97 -17.13 -23.57 -14.93
N GLU A 98 -16.76 -24.64 -15.65
CA GLU A 98 -17.67 -25.34 -16.55
C GLU A 98 -18.94 -25.78 -15.81
N LYS A 99 -20.10 -25.36 -16.34
CA LYS A 99 -21.39 -25.93 -15.92
C LYS A 99 -21.35 -27.42 -16.26
N LYS A 100 -21.44 -28.27 -15.24
CA LYS A 100 -21.71 -29.70 -15.44
C LYS A 100 -23.07 -29.84 -16.09
N PHE A 101 -23.12 -29.84 -17.42
CA PHE A 101 -24.24 -30.41 -18.13
C PHE A 101 -24.16 -31.91 -17.88
N PHE A 102 -25.14 -32.44 -17.16
CA PHE A 102 -25.28 -33.88 -17.01
C PHE A 102 -25.38 -34.46 -18.42
N CYS A 103 -24.40 -35.29 -18.78
CA CYS A 103 -24.49 -36.14 -19.94
C CYS A 103 -25.60 -37.15 -19.65
N SER A 104 -26.82 -36.84 -20.06
CA SER A 104 -27.83 -37.86 -20.29
C SER A 104 -27.41 -38.58 -21.56
N ILE A 105 -26.62 -39.64 -21.42
CA ILE A 105 -26.54 -40.66 -22.47
C ILE A 105 -27.91 -41.35 -22.44
N LEU A 106 -28.77 -40.99 -23.40
CA LEU A 106 -30.00 -41.69 -23.73
C LEU A 106 -29.70 -42.76 -24.78
#